data_AF-A0A143PHU0-F1
#
_entry.id   AF-A0A143PHU0-F1
#
_cell.length_a   1.000
_cell.length_b   1.000
_cell.length_c   1.000
_cell.angle_alpha   90.00
_cell.angle_beta   90.00
_cell.angle_gamma   90.00
#
_symmetry.space_group_name_H-M   'P 1'
#
loop_
_entity.id
_entity.type
_entity.pdbx_description
1 polymer ?
#
loop_
_entity_poly.entity_id
_entity_poly.type
_entity_poly.pdbx_seq_one_letter_code
_entity_poly.pdbx_strand_id
1 'polypeptide(L)'
;MRHLVYRGAMVTARSSAALLLGALCACTSRAPEPASPPAAEYLYLWTASADKAQPDFLAVLDVSDRGERYGRLVTTLPVPGRANGPHHTEHEMPADGQLFANGFATGQSFVFDLGNRSRPRIVKQFGDVEGYAHPHSFLRLPNGNVLATFQMRHEAGKMSPGGLVELTPAAAPVRSSSADAPGTDPGLRVYSGGIVAGLDRIVTTTTDMDSASAASRNLQVWRLADLRLLHTIALPDGPGGNEGLLTAEPRLMADGKTLLVSTFNCGLYLVEGLAGDTPSARLVASFPQKKETYCAIPVIAGHYYLVTVPAWSAVVSLDISNPAAPREVSRVSLGPDDVPHWIAISPDQRRVVVTGYKGMQHRVMIARFDTATGQLAWDARFREDGATEPGFRMDDKTWPHGGNAKGIPHGAVFSRPATRQP
;
A
#
# COMPACT_ATOMS: atom_id res chain seq x y z
N MET A 1 55.58 44.51 45.10
CA MET A 1 56.24 45.83 45.14
C MET A 1 57.58 45.75 44.42
N ARG A 2 57.91 46.81 43.68
CA ARG A 2 59.16 47.13 42.96
C ARG A 2 59.28 46.69 41.49
N HIS A 3 58.92 47.68 40.67
CA HIS A 3 59.29 47.97 39.28
C HIS A 3 60.80 48.04 39.03
N LEU A 4 61.23 47.85 37.76
CA LEU A 4 61.94 48.82 36.88
C LEU A 4 62.41 48.09 35.60
N VAL A 5 61.90 48.37 34.40
CA VAL A 5 62.25 49.43 33.40
C VAL A 5 63.66 49.33 32.77
N TYR A 6 63.66 48.83 31.53
CA TYR A 6 64.32 49.24 30.27
C TYR A 6 65.59 50.14 30.22
N ARG A 7 66.54 49.70 29.38
CA ARG A 7 67.37 50.42 28.35
C ARG A 7 68.30 49.34 27.73
N GLY A 8 68.53 49.13 26.44
CA GLY A 8 68.55 49.98 25.25
C GLY A 8 69.96 49.87 24.64
N ALA A 9 70.15 49.17 23.50
CA ALA A 9 71.37 49.26 22.69
C ALA A 9 71.13 48.83 21.23
N MET A 10 71.55 49.69 20.30
CA MET A 10 71.61 49.53 18.84
C MET A 10 72.59 48.43 18.42
N VAL A 11 72.31 47.71 17.32
CA VAL A 11 73.32 47.36 16.30
C VAL A 11 72.66 47.28 14.91
N THR A 12 73.43 47.75 13.95
CA THR A 12 73.26 47.98 12.51
C THR A 12 72.78 46.79 11.66
N ALA A 13 71.97 47.13 10.65
CA ALA A 13 71.43 46.24 9.64
C ALA A 13 72.51 45.73 8.67
N ARG A 14 72.54 44.42 8.46
CA ARG A 14 73.19 43.77 7.31
C ARG A 14 72.12 43.11 6.44
N SER A 15 72.07 43.53 5.19
CA SER A 15 71.22 43.00 4.14
C SER A 15 71.55 41.53 3.87
N SER A 16 70.52 40.70 3.84
CA SER A 16 70.55 39.37 3.23
C SER A 16 69.19 39.13 2.60
N ALA A 17 69.18 39.00 1.28
CA ALA A 17 67.99 38.76 0.47
C ALA A 17 67.40 37.39 0.84
N ALA A 18 66.22 37.38 1.47
CA ALA A 18 65.44 36.18 1.70
C ALA A 18 64.51 35.97 0.49
N LEU A 19 64.70 34.87 -0.23
CA LEU A 19 63.70 34.32 -1.16
C LEU A 19 62.45 33.97 -0.34
N LEU A 20 61.37 34.72 -0.55
CA LEU A 20 60.03 34.35 -0.11
C LEU A 20 59.50 33.22 -1.01
N LEU A 21 59.63 31.96 -0.57
CA LEU A 21 58.79 30.88 -1.08
C LEU A 21 57.36 31.12 -0.56
N GLY A 22 56.51 31.67 -1.41
CA GLY A 22 55.07 31.74 -1.16
C GLY A 22 54.48 30.33 -1.12
N ALA A 23 54.08 29.87 0.06
CA ALA A 23 53.26 28.67 0.22
C ALA A 23 51.86 28.95 -0.37
N LEU A 24 51.65 28.54 -1.62
CA LEU A 24 50.32 28.41 -2.21
C LEU A 24 49.58 27.28 -1.46
N CYS A 25 48.76 27.64 -0.48
CA CYS A 25 47.67 26.78 -0.04
C CYS A 25 46.72 26.57 -1.22
N ALA A 26 46.95 25.51 -1.98
CA ALA A 26 45.99 25.00 -2.94
C ALA A 26 44.79 24.46 -2.14
N CYS A 27 43.79 25.31 -1.93
CA CYS A 27 42.45 24.86 -1.57
C CYS A 27 41.92 24.03 -2.75
N THR A 28 42.23 22.73 -2.78
CA THR A 28 41.55 21.80 -3.67
C THR A 28 40.11 21.68 -3.18
N SER A 29 39.24 22.53 -3.71
CA SER A 29 37.80 22.30 -3.68
C SER A 29 37.56 20.98 -4.40
N ARG A 30 37.40 19.89 -3.63
CA ARG A 30 36.93 18.62 -4.16
C ARG A 30 35.56 18.91 -4.74
N ALA A 31 35.45 18.89 -6.06
CA ALA A 31 34.16 18.97 -6.72
C ALA A 31 33.24 17.93 -6.08
N PRO A 32 31.98 18.27 -5.75
CA PRO A 32 31.05 17.29 -5.23
C PRO A 32 31.01 16.11 -6.19
N GLU A 33 31.30 14.93 -5.64
CA GLU A 33 31.22 13.69 -6.38
C GLU A 33 29.83 13.63 -7.03
N PRO A 34 29.72 13.37 -8.35
CA PRO A 34 28.42 13.33 -8.99
C PRO A 34 27.56 12.32 -8.24
N ALA A 35 26.44 12.79 -7.70
CA ALA A 35 25.50 11.95 -6.97
C ALA A 35 25.21 10.72 -7.83
N SER A 36 25.40 9.52 -7.26
CA SER A 36 25.10 8.27 -7.96
C SER A 36 23.70 8.40 -8.57
N PRO A 37 23.49 7.96 -9.83
CA PRO A 37 22.19 8.04 -10.45
C PRO A 37 21.16 7.38 -9.52
N PRO A 38 19.97 8.00 -9.32
CA PRO A 38 18.96 7.44 -8.45
C PRO A 38 18.68 5.99 -8.86
N ALA A 39 18.60 5.10 -7.88
CA ALA A 39 18.34 3.69 -8.12
C ALA A 39 17.01 3.56 -8.88
N ALA A 40 16.96 2.66 -9.88
CA ALA A 40 15.74 2.43 -10.64
C ALA A 40 14.57 2.07 -9.70
N GLU A 41 13.40 2.63 -9.98
CA GLU A 41 12.16 2.42 -9.24
C GLU A 41 11.15 1.76 -10.15
N TYR A 42 10.39 0.80 -9.63
CA TYR A 42 9.42 0.04 -10.39
C TYR A 42 8.04 0.09 -9.73
N LEU A 43 7.01 -0.06 -10.56
CA LEU A 43 5.64 -0.25 -10.15
C LEU A 43 5.19 -1.64 -10.62
N TYR A 44 4.72 -2.45 -9.68
CA TYR A 44 4.17 -3.78 -9.95
C TYR A 44 2.65 -3.70 -10.01
N LEU A 45 2.06 -4.23 -11.08
CA LEU A 45 0.61 -4.21 -11.32
C LEU A 45 0.10 -5.64 -11.40
N TRP A 46 -0.71 -6.03 -10.42
CA TRP A 46 -1.37 -7.32 -10.40
C TRP A 46 -2.59 -7.29 -11.32
N THR A 47 -2.49 -7.98 -12.46
CA THR A 47 -3.30 -7.69 -13.64
C THR A 47 -4.04 -8.92 -14.12
N ALA A 48 -5.37 -8.82 -14.18
CA ALA A 48 -6.21 -9.85 -14.78
C ALA A 48 -6.18 -9.74 -16.31
N SER A 49 -6.21 -10.87 -17.01
CA SER A 49 -6.45 -10.91 -18.44
C SER A 49 -7.95 -10.75 -18.74
N ALA A 50 -8.31 -9.84 -19.64
CA ALA A 50 -9.69 -9.70 -20.11
C ALA A 50 -10.14 -10.91 -20.94
N ASP A 51 -9.21 -11.60 -21.60
CA ASP A 51 -9.45 -12.91 -22.21
C ASP A 51 -9.09 -13.99 -21.19
N LYS A 52 -10.11 -14.66 -20.65
CA LYS A 52 -9.96 -15.72 -19.65
C LYS A 52 -9.23 -16.97 -20.16
N ALA A 53 -8.99 -17.09 -21.48
CA ALA A 53 -8.13 -18.13 -22.03
C ALA A 53 -6.63 -17.80 -21.91
N GLN A 54 -6.27 -16.54 -21.70
CA GLN A 54 -4.89 -16.09 -21.48
C GLN A 54 -4.59 -15.99 -19.97
N PRO A 55 -3.32 -16.16 -19.57
CA PRO A 55 -2.94 -16.10 -18.17
C PRO A 55 -3.09 -14.67 -17.61
N ASP A 56 -3.46 -14.58 -16.34
CA ASP A 56 -3.25 -13.36 -15.57
C ASP A 56 -1.73 -13.13 -15.36
N PHE A 57 -1.32 -11.92 -15.02
CA PHE A 57 0.10 -11.59 -14.96
C PHE A 57 0.44 -10.44 -14.01
N LEU A 58 1.71 -10.40 -13.60
CA LEU A 58 2.30 -9.24 -12.95
C LEU A 58 2.99 -8.37 -14.02
N ALA A 59 2.55 -7.14 -14.21
CA ALA A 59 3.25 -6.17 -15.08
C ALA A 59 4.23 -5.32 -14.27
N VAL A 60 5.35 -4.96 -14.88
CA VAL A 60 6.40 -4.13 -14.26
C VAL A 60 6.58 -2.87 -15.09
N LEU A 61 6.32 -1.71 -14.50
CA LEU A 61 6.59 -0.41 -15.12
C LEU A 61 7.82 0.24 -14.49
N ASP A 62 8.65 0.93 -15.30
CA ASP A 62 9.72 1.81 -14.80
C ASP A 62 9.09 3.14 -14.37
N VAL A 63 9.21 3.46 -13.08
CA VAL A 63 8.70 4.69 -12.48
C VAL A 63 9.81 5.54 -11.88
N SER A 64 11.04 5.38 -12.37
CA SER A 64 12.18 6.19 -11.94
C SER A 64 11.97 7.67 -12.27
N ASP A 65 11.84 8.53 -11.24
CA ASP A 65 11.32 9.91 -11.34
C ASP A 65 12.06 10.83 -12.35
N ARG A 66 13.31 10.49 -12.72
CA ARG A 66 14.18 11.27 -13.61
C ARG A 66 14.67 10.52 -14.85
N GLY A 67 14.06 9.38 -15.18
CA GLY A 67 14.49 8.56 -16.31
C GLY A 67 13.68 8.83 -17.59
N GLU A 68 14.33 8.73 -18.76
CA GLU A 68 13.65 8.70 -20.07
C GLU A 68 12.70 7.50 -20.26
N ARG A 69 12.78 6.53 -19.34
CA ARG A 69 11.92 5.34 -19.30
C ARG A 69 10.73 5.48 -18.36
N TYR A 70 10.54 6.63 -17.72
CA TYR A 70 9.42 6.83 -16.80
C TYR A 70 8.08 6.55 -17.51
N GLY A 71 7.29 5.63 -16.96
CA GLY A 71 6.03 5.19 -17.56
C GLY A 71 6.16 4.04 -18.58
N ARG A 72 7.37 3.51 -18.83
CA ARG A 72 7.55 2.41 -19.79
C ARG A 72 7.33 1.03 -19.16
N LEU A 73 6.73 0.14 -19.95
CA LEU A 73 6.66 -1.29 -19.62
C LEU A 73 8.05 -1.92 -19.70
N VAL A 74 8.45 -2.59 -18.62
CA VAL A 74 9.73 -3.28 -18.50
C VAL A 74 9.58 -4.75 -18.86
N THR A 75 8.63 -5.42 -18.21
CA THR A 75 8.34 -6.84 -18.43
C THR A 75 6.94 -7.20 -17.94
N THR A 76 6.52 -8.42 -18.23
CA THR A 76 5.32 -9.05 -17.67
C THR A 76 5.65 -10.49 -17.30
N LEU A 77 5.15 -10.95 -16.16
CA LEU A 77 5.29 -12.31 -15.69
C LEU A 77 3.91 -13.00 -15.65
N PRO A 78 3.62 -13.94 -16.56
CA PRO A 78 2.37 -14.69 -16.51
C PRO A 78 2.38 -15.62 -15.31
N VAL A 79 1.23 -15.78 -14.66
CA VAL A 79 1.08 -16.73 -13.56
C VAL A 79 0.48 -18.06 -14.03
N PRO A 80 0.72 -19.17 -13.32
CA PRO A 80 0.00 -20.41 -13.55
C PRO A 80 -1.51 -20.26 -13.38
N GLY A 81 -2.26 -21.14 -14.07
CA GLY A 81 -3.72 -21.07 -14.08
C GLY A 81 -4.25 -19.99 -15.01
N ARG A 82 -5.56 -19.77 -14.96
CA ARG A 82 -6.31 -18.81 -15.77
C ARG A 82 -7.50 -18.32 -14.98
N ALA A 83 -7.95 -17.10 -15.29
CA ALA A 83 -9.08 -16.48 -14.61
C ALA A 83 -8.95 -16.54 -13.08
N ASN A 84 -7.73 -16.36 -12.56
CA ASN A 84 -7.44 -16.37 -11.14
C ASN A 84 -8.21 -15.24 -10.44
N GLY A 85 -8.51 -14.14 -11.15
CA GLY A 85 -9.15 -12.95 -10.62
C GLY A 85 -8.23 -12.15 -9.71
N PRO A 86 -7.10 -11.63 -10.23
CA PRO A 86 -6.24 -10.69 -9.52
C PRO A 86 -6.99 -9.65 -8.71
N HIS A 87 -6.74 -9.61 -7.41
CA HIS A 87 -7.49 -8.76 -6.50
C HIS A 87 -6.53 -7.99 -5.56
N HIS A 88 -6.20 -8.54 -4.40
CA HIS A 88 -5.32 -7.92 -3.41
C HIS A 88 -3.85 -8.31 -3.60
N THR A 89 -2.98 -7.37 -3.26
CA THR A 89 -1.58 -7.60 -2.93
C THR A 89 -1.34 -7.14 -1.48
N GLU A 90 -0.17 -7.40 -0.91
CA GLU A 90 0.31 -6.54 0.18
C GLU A 90 0.32 -5.09 -0.31
N HIS A 91 -0.05 -4.14 0.55
CA HIS A 91 -0.22 -2.73 0.15
C HIS A 91 1.11 -2.01 -0.09
N GLU A 92 2.16 -2.48 0.57
CA GLU A 92 3.51 -1.94 0.46
C GLU A 92 4.47 -3.10 0.21
N MET A 93 5.55 -2.81 -0.53
CA MET A 93 6.57 -3.81 -0.80
C MET A 93 7.30 -4.22 0.48
N PRO A 94 7.29 -5.50 0.86
CA PRO A 94 7.96 -5.97 2.07
C PRO A 94 9.47 -5.89 1.99
N ALA A 95 10.13 -5.83 3.15
CA ALA A 95 11.58 -5.65 3.24
C ALA A 95 12.39 -6.84 2.71
N ASP A 96 11.80 -8.05 2.71
CA ASP A 96 12.40 -9.26 2.14
C ASP A 96 12.28 -9.33 0.61
N GLY A 97 11.60 -8.36 -0.03
CA GLY A 97 11.40 -8.33 -1.47
C GLY A 97 10.42 -9.38 -2.01
N GLN A 98 9.67 -10.06 -1.13
CA GLN A 98 8.65 -11.01 -1.52
C GLN A 98 7.27 -10.37 -1.40
N LEU A 99 6.47 -10.43 -2.47
CA LEU A 99 5.13 -9.86 -2.51
C LEU A 99 4.07 -10.96 -2.58
N PHE A 100 3.19 -11.00 -1.59
CA PHE A 100 2.00 -11.86 -1.60
C PHE A 100 0.85 -11.18 -2.37
N ALA A 101 0.15 -11.96 -3.20
CA ALA A 101 -1.01 -11.50 -3.96
C ALA A 101 -2.03 -12.62 -4.15
N ASN A 102 -3.33 -12.32 -4.07
CA ASN A 102 -4.38 -13.30 -4.28
C ASN A 102 -5.05 -13.20 -5.66
N GLY A 103 -5.51 -14.34 -6.14
CA GLY A 103 -6.50 -14.48 -7.20
C GLY A 103 -7.80 -14.95 -6.56
N PHE A 104 -8.71 -14.01 -6.29
CA PHE A 104 -9.90 -14.27 -5.51
C PHE A 104 -10.81 -15.31 -6.18
N ALA A 105 -11.03 -15.22 -7.50
CA ALA A 105 -11.97 -16.07 -8.23
C ALA A 105 -11.61 -17.57 -8.22
N THR A 106 -10.34 -17.91 -7.97
CA THR A 106 -9.87 -19.31 -7.90
C THR A 106 -9.47 -19.73 -6.49
N GLY A 107 -9.52 -18.81 -5.52
CA GLY A 107 -8.95 -19.00 -4.19
C GLY A 107 -7.43 -19.25 -4.18
N GLN A 108 -6.73 -19.01 -5.29
CA GLN A 108 -5.28 -19.15 -5.38
C GLN A 108 -4.57 -17.88 -4.94
N SER A 109 -3.31 -18.00 -4.53
CA SER A 109 -2.41 -16.90 -4.17
C SER A 109 -1.00 -17.20 -4.64
N PHE A 110 -0.24 -16.15 -4.89
CA PHE A 110 1.10 -16.21 -5.44
C PHE A 110 2.06 -15.39 -4.57
N VAL A 111 3.28 -15.91 -4.40
CA VAL A 111 4.39 -15.16 -3.81
C VAL A 111 5.38 -14.84 -4.92
N PHE A 112 5.53 -13.56 -5.20
CA PHE A 112 6.50 -13.05 -6.17
C PHE A 112 7.80 -12.67 -5.45
N ASP A 113 8.92 -13.21 -5.89
CA ASP A 113 10.24 -12.70 -5.51
C ASP A 113 10.64 -11.58 -6.47
N LEU A 114 10.87 -10.41 -5.89
CA LEU A 114 11.17 -9.15 -6.55
C LEU A 114 12.58 -8.64 -6.19
N GLY A 115 13.44 -9.51 -5.65
CA GLY A 115 14.85 -9.20 -5.37
C GLY A 115 15.60 -8.74 -6.62
N ASN A 116 15.28 -9.33 -7.78
CA ASN A 116 15.58 -8.71 -9.08
C ASN A 116 14.36 -7.90 -9.55
N ARG A 117 14.38 -6.60 -9.23
CA ARG A 117 13.21 -5.72 -9.35
C ARG A 117 12.65 -5.59 -10.78
N SER A 118 13.44 -5.81 -11.83
CA SER A 118 12.99 -5.77 -13.23
C SER A 118 12.68 -7.14 -13.83
N ARG A 119 12.96 -8.23 -13.10
CA ARG A 119 12.78 -9.62 -13.56
C ARG A 119 12.14 -10.45 -12.43
N PRO A 120 10.86 -10.19 -12.13
CA PRO A 120 10.15 -10.90 -11.07
C PRO A 120 10.08 -12.40 -11.38
N ARG A 121 9.95 -13.22 -10.33
CA ARG A 121 9.68 -14.66 -10.45
C ARG A 121 8.66 -15.11 -9.42
N ILE A 122 7.96 -16.19 -9.70
CA ILE A 122 7.06 -16.82 -8.73
C ILE A 122 7.88 -17.82 -7.92
N VAL A 123 7.87 -17.69 -6.59
CA VAL A 123 8.54 -18.65 -5.68
C VAL A 123 7.55 -19.59 -4.99
N LYS A 124 6.26 -19.23 -4.98
CA LYS A 124 5.20 -20.06 -4.42
C LYS A 124 3.85 -19.77 -5.07
N GLN A 125 3.05 -20.81 -5.22
CA GLN A 125 1.60 -20.76 -5.41
C GLN A 125 0.95 -21.59 -4.31
N PHE A 126 -0.17 -21.12 -3.76
CA PHE A 126 -0.96 -21.83 -2.76
C PHE A 126 -2.43 -21.43 -2.86
N GLY A 127 -3.33 -22.21 -2.27
CA GLY A 127 -4.74 -21.84 -2.13
C GLY A 127 -5.15 -22.07 -0.68
N ASP A 128 -6.00 -23.07 -0.46
CA ASP A 128 -6.46 -23.44 0.87
C ASP A 128 -5.30 -23.86 1.79
N VAL A 129 -5.37 -23.44 3.05
CA VAL A 129 -4.39 -23.76 4.10
C VAL A 129 -5.16 -24.13 5.36
N GLU A 130 -4.88 -25.29 5.95
CA GLU A 130 -5.50 -25.75 7.21
C GLU A 130 -7.05 -25.70 7.20
N GLY A 131 -7.66 -25.92 6.03
CA GLY A 131 -9.12 -25.88 5.84
C GLY A 131 -9.70 -24.47 5.66
N TYR A 132 -8.88 -23.43 5.75
CA TYR A 132 -9.22 -22.06 5.38
C TYR A 132 -9.04 -21.87 3.88
N ALA A 133 -10.00 -21.23 3.23
CA ALA A 133 -10.04 -21.03 1.80
C ALA A 133 -10.24 -19.56 1.42
N HIS A 134 -9.87 -19.26 0.18
CA HIS A 134 -9.88 -17.90 -0.38
C HIS A 134 -9.06 -16.93 0.48
N PRO A 135 -7.72 -17.07 0.50
CA PRO A 135 -6.84 -16.05 1.08
C PRO A 135 -7.14 -14.70 0.44
N HIS A 136 -7.13 -13.63 1.24
CA HIS A 136 -7.56 -12.31 0.79
C HIS A 136 -6.48 -11.23 1.01
N SER A 137 -6.31 -10.78 2.26
CA SER A 137 -5.35 -9.74 2.62
C SER A 137 -4.13 -10.36 3.31
N PHE A 138 -2.96 -9.76 3.09
CA PHE A 138 -1.67 -10.20 3.63
C PHE A 138 -1.01 -9.05 4.39
N LEU A 139 -0.59 -9.33 5.62
CA LEU A 139 -0.07 -8.33 6.57
C LEU A 139 1.25 -8.83 7.17
N ARG A 140 2.29 -7.99 7.21
CA ARG A 140 3.58 -8.39 7.81
C ARG A 140 3.58 -8.23 9.32
N LEU A 141 4.00 -9.30 9.99
CA LEU A 141 4.28 -9.30 11.42
C LEU A 141 5.73 -8.85 11.69
N PRO A 142 6.03 -8.32 12.90
CA PRO A 142 7.40 -7.90 13.25
C PRO A 142 8.46 -9.00 13.16
N ASN A 143 8.06 -10.28 13.28
CA ASN A 143 8.95 -11.44 13.14
C ASN A 143 9.24 -11.81 11.67
N GLY A 144 8.68 -11.08 10.70
CA GLY A 144 8.82 -11.35 9.27
C GLY A 144 7.78 -12.29 8.67
N ASN A 145 6.97 -12.96 9.50
CA ASN A 145 5.86 -13.79 9.04
C ASN A 145 4.75 -12.93 8.42
N VAL A 146 3.86 -13.59 7.68
CA VAL A 146 2.69 -13.02 7.03
C VAL A 146 1.45 -13.50 7.76
N LEU A 147 0.65 -12.58 8.28
CA LEU A 147 -0.70 -12.87 8.76
C LEU A 147 -1.67 -12.64 7.60
N ALA A 148 -2.35 -13.70 7.18
CA ALA A 148 -3.30 -13.69 6.08
C ALA A 148 -4.74 -13.81 6.58
N THR A 149 -5.65 -13.07 5.97
CA THR A 149 -7.10 -13.29 6.12
C THR A 149 -7.59 -14.31 5.11
N PHE A 150 -8.55 -15.12 5.51
CA PHE A 150 -9.24 -16.07 4.63
C PHE A 150 -10.74 -15.82 4.76
N GLN A 151 -11.47 -15.76 3.64
CA GLN A 151 -12.90 -15.43 3.65
C GLN A 151 -13.74 -16.53 4.31
N MET A 152 -13.33 -17.78 4.16
CA MET A 152 -14.18 -18.93 4.47
C MET A 152 -13.38 -20.14 4.95
N ARG A 153 -14.07 -21.10 5.58
CA ARG A 153 -13.58 -22.46 5.82
C ARG A 153 -14.51 -23.47 5.18
N HIS A 154 -13.95 -24.57 4.68
CA HIS A 154 -14.72 -25.71 4.20
C HIS A 154 -14.71 -26.82 5.25
N GLU A 155 -15.86 -27.07 5.89
CA GLU A 155 -16.01 -28.15 6.86
C GLU A 155 -17.22 -29.01 6.52
N ALA A 156 -17.01 -30.31 6.31
CA ALA A 156 -18.08 -31.30 6.10
C ALA A 156 -19.14 -30.87 5.05
N GLY A 157 -18.69 -30.23 3.95
CA GLY A 157 -19.57 -29.77 2.86
C GLY A 157 -20.35 -28.49 3.17
N LYS A 158 -20.03 -27.79 4.28
CA LYS A 158 -20.58 -26.49 4.63
C LYS A 158 -19.51 -25.41 4.59
N MET A 159 -19.95 -24.21 4.21
CA MET A 159 -19.16 -23.00 4.30
C MET A 159 -19.40 -22.34 5.66
N SER A 160 -18.34 -22.13 6.42
CA SER A 160 -18.36 -21.35 7.65
C SER A 160 -17.47 -20.11 7.51
N PRO A 161 -17.62 -19.12 8.41
CA PRO A 161 -16.72 -17.97 8.46
C PRO A 161 -15.25 -18.39 8.45
N GLY A 162 -14.45 -17.62 7.72
CA GLY A 162 -13.01 -17.82 7.59
C GLY A 162 -12.23 -17.50 8.85
N GLY A 163 -11.14 -16.76 8.70
CA GLY A 163 -10.31 -16.41 9.85
C GLY A 163 -8.94 -15.89 9.49
N LEU A 164 -8.01 -16.13 10.40
CA LEU A 164 -6.62 -15.69 10.31
C LEU A 164 -5.70 -16.91 10.25
N VAL A 165 -4.71 -16.87 9.36
CA VAL A 165 -3.62 -17.85 9.31
C VAL A 165 -2.30 -17.10 9.28
N GLU A 166 -1.43 -17.36 10.25
CA GLU A 166 -0.04 -16.91 10.21
C GLU A 166 0.77 -17.89 9.35
N LEU A 167 1.50 -17.33 8.39
CA LEU A 167 2.33 -18.03 7.43
C LEU A 167 3.78 -17.55 7.58
N THR A 168 4.73 -18.45 7.40
CA THR A 168 6.13 -18.08 7.15
C THR A 168 6.26 -17.34 5.80
N PRO A 169 7.37 -16.64 5.52
CA PRO A 169 7.63 -16.05 4.20
C PRO A 169 7.56 -17.04 3.02
N ALA A 170 7.74 -18.34 3.28
CA ALA A 170 7.60 -19.42 2.29
C ALA A 170 6.14 -19.91 2.11
N ALA A 171 5.17 -19.21 2.72
CA ALA A 171 3.75 -19.56 2.80
C ALA A 171 3.46 -20.93 3.46
N ALA A 172 4.29 -21.34 4.44
CA ALA A 172 3.98 -22.48 5.29
C ALA A 172 3.22 -22.03 6.54
N PRO A 173 2.14 -22.72 6.98
CA PRO A 173 1.36 -22.32 8.15
C PRO A 173 2.17 -22.43 9.45
N VAL A 174 1.88 -21.52 10.36
CA VAL A 174 2.44 -21.45 11.72
C VAL A 174 1.34 -21.66 12.75
N ARG A 175 0.19 -21.01 12.56
CA ARG A 175 -1.01 -21.12 13.40
C ARG A 175 -2.20 -20.51 12.68
N SER A 176 -3.40 -20.92 13.07
CA SER A 176 -4.65 -20.41 12.55
C SER A 176 -5.69 -20.20 13.65
N SER A 177 -6.68 -19.36 13.37
CA SER A 177 -7.85 -19.17 14.24
C SER A 177 -9.10 -18.85 13.43
N SER A 178 -10.23 -19.42 13.85
CA SER A 178 -11.51 -19.28 13.16
C SER A 178 -12.25 -18.03 13.64
N ALA A 179 -12.88 -17.33 12.70
CA ALA A 179 -13.83 -16.26 12.98
C ALA A 179 -15.20 -16.78 13.39
N ASP A 180 -15.45 -18.08 13.19
CA ASP A 180 -16.67 -18.75 13.61
C ASP A 180 -16.64 -19.01 15.12
N ALA A 181 -17.16 -18.05 15.89
CA ALA A 181 -17.34 -18.14 17.34
C ALA A 181 -18.83 -18.10 17.71
N PRO A 182 -19.24 -18.57 18.91
CA PRO A 182 -20.63 -18.52 19.33
C PRO A 182 -21.26 -17.13 19.16
N GLY A 183 -22.39 -17.05 18.46
CA GLY A 183 -23.08 -15.79 18.16
C GLY A 183 -22.58 -15.05 16.92
N THR A 184 -21.58 -15.58 16.21
CA THR A 184 -21.14 -15.04 14.92
C THR A 184 -22.19 -15.31 13.84
N ASP A 185 -22.39 -14.33 12.96
CA ASP A 185 -23.20 -14.52 11.75
C ASP A 185 -22.54 -15.59 10.85
N PRO A 186 -23.24 -16.69 10.50
CA PRO A 186 -22.70 -17.71 9.59
C PRO A 186 -22.31 -17.17 8.20
N GLY A 187 -22.91 -16.05 7.78
CA GLY A 187 -22.58 -15.33 6.54
C GLY A 187 -21.34 -14.45 6.63
N LEU A 188 -20.73 -14.27 7.81
CA LEU A 188 -19.54 -13.45 7.98
C LEU A 188 -18.38 -13.98 7.14
N ARG A 189 -17.69 -13.09 6.42
CA ARG A 189 -16.47 -13.41 5.69
C ARG A 189 -15.35 -12.45 6.05
N VAL A 190 -14.23 -12.97 6.56
CA VAL A 190 -13.11 -12.11 6.96
C VAL A 190 -12.46 -11.50 5.71
N TYR A 191 -12.38 -10.17 5.66
CA TYR A 191 -11.94 -9.43 4.48
C TYR A 191 -10.49 -8.95 4.62
N SER A 192 -10.25 -7.87 5.36
CA SER A 192 -8.93 -7.27 5.56
C SER A 192 -8.61 -7.16 7.06
N GLY A 193 -7.45 -6.61 7.40
CA GLY A 193 -7.02 -6.46 8.78
C GLY A 193 -6.03 -5.33 9.02
N GLY A 194 -5.99 -4.84 10.26
CA GLY A 194 -5.02 -3.86 10.74
C GLY A 194 -4.36 -4.35 12.02
N ILE A 195 -3.05 -4.57 11.97
CA ILE A 195 -2.25 -4.99 13.12
C ILE A 195 -1.93 -3.76 13.96
N VAL A 196 -2.20 -3.83 15.26
CA VAL A 196 -1.81 -2.83 16.27
C VAL A 196 -0.91 -3.52 17.29
N ALA A 197 0.32 -3.82 16.86
CA ALA A 197 1.24 -4.69 17.61
C ALA A 197 1.54 -4.17 19.02
N GLY A 198 1.65 -2.85 19.20
CA GLY A 198 1.88 -2.24 20.51
C GLY A 198 0.76 -2.47 21.53
N LEU A 199 -0.43 -2.87 21.08
CA LEU A 199 -1.57 -3.24 21.93
C LEU A 199 -1.82 -4.75 21.97
N ASP A 200 -1.01 -5.56 21.29
CA ASP A 200 -1.27 -6.99 21.07
C ASP A 200 -2.67 -7.22 20.43
N ARG A 201 -2.97 -6.44 19.38
CA ARG A 201 -4.27 -6.49 18.70
C ARG A 201 -4.12 -6.63 17.19
N ILE A 202 -5.10 -7.30 16.58
CA ILE A 202 -5.47 -7.13 15.17
C ILE A 202 -6.97 -6.90 15.09
N VAL A 203 -7.39 -5.98 14.22
CA VAL A 203 -8.80 -5.74 13.90
C VAL A 203 -9.05 -6.20 12.47
N THR A 204 -10.01 -7.10 12.26
CA THR A 204 -10.40 -7.56 10.92
C THR A 204 -11.78 -7.05 10.52
N THR A 205 -11.96 -6.86 9.22
CA THR A 205 -13.24 -6.50 8.59
C THR A 205 -13.94 -7.72 8.02
N THR A 206 -15.20 -7.58 7.63
CA THR A 206 -16.14 -8.71 7.47
C THR A 206 -16.97 -8.68 6.18
N THR A 207 -16.45 -8.09 5.10
CA THR A 207 -17.14 -8.03 3.81
C THR A 207 -17.06 -9.35 3.04
N ASP A 208 -18.22 -9.84 2.60
CA ASP A 208 -18.37 -10.98 1.69
C ASP A 208 -18.11 -10.57 0.24
N MET A 209 -17.02 -11.07 -0.31
CA MET A 209 -16.58 -10.75 -1.67
C MET A 209 -17.48 -11.35 -2.77
N ASP A 210 -18.20 -12.43 -2.47
CA ASP A 210 -19.16 -13.02 -3.41
C ASP A 210 -20.53 -12.34 -3.33
N SER A 211 -20.73 -11.45 -2.36
CA SER A 211 -22.03 -10.82 -2.08
C SER A 211 -23.17 -11.84 -1.91
N ALA A 212 -22.84 -13.04 -1.40
CA ALA A 212 -23.80 -14.12 -1.19
C ALA A 212 -24.59 -13.96 0.13
N SER A 213 -24.06 -13.14 1.04
CA SER A 213 -24.62 -12.87 2.37
C SER A 213 -25.06 -11.41 2.50
N ALA A 214 -25.87 -11.11 3.53
CA ALA A 214 -26.22 -9.73 3.85
C ALA A 214 -24.96 -8.91 4.15
N ALA A 215 -24.98 -7.63 3.77
CA ALA A 215 -23.84 -6.73 4.02
C ALA A 215 -23.57 -6.61 5.53
N SER A 216 -22.35 -6.98 5.93
CA SER A 216 -21.92 -6.90 7.32
C SER A 216 -21.45 -5.48 7.69
N ARG A 217 -21.66 -5.11 8.95
CA ARG A 217 -21.12 -3.90 9.59
C ARG A 217 -20.09 -4.20 10.69
N ASN A 218 -19.67 -5.45 10.82
CA ASN A 218 -18.92 -5.89 11.97
C ASN A 218 -17.42 -5.73 11.77
N LEU A 219 -16.73 -5.39 12.84
CA LEU A 219 -15.30 -5.57 13.01
C LEU A 219 -15.05 -6.65 14.06
N GLN A 220 -14.03 -7.47 13.84
CA GLN A 220 -13.59 -8.45 14.83
C GLN A 220 -12.25 -8.01 15.42
N VAL A 221 -12.17 -7.98 16.74
CA VAL A 221 -10.96 -7.62 17.50
C VAL A 221 -10.36 -8.89 18.09
N TRP A 222 -9.09 -9.11 17.80
CA TRP A 222 -8.36 -10.31 18.18
C TRP A 222 -7.13 -9.96 19.00
N ARG A 223 -6.73 -10.87 19.87
CA ARG A 223 -5.40 -10.85 20.47
C ARG A 223 -4.38 -11.35 19.45
N LEU A 224 -3.34 -10.57 19.18
CA LEU A 224 -2.36 -10.90 18.14
C LEU A 224 -1.44 -12.06 18.56
N ALA A 225 -1.09 -12.14 19.85
CA ALA A 225 -0.15 -13.10 20.40
C ALA A 225 -0.61 -14.56 20.31
N ASP A 226 -1.89 -14.83 20.10
CA ASP A 226 -2.44 -16.18 19.92
C ASP A 226 -3.62 -16.27 18.94
N LEU A 227 -3.95 -15.17 18.24
CA LEU A 227 -5.09 -15.07 17.32
C LEU A 227 -6.45 -15.40 17.98
N ARG A 228 -6.59 -15.18 19.29
CA ARG A 228 -7.88 -15.37 19.97
C ARG A 228 -8.85 -14.23 19.66
N LEU A 229 -10.06 -14.57 19.20
CA LEU A 229 -11.15 -13.60 19.05
C LEU A 229 -11.56 -13.07 20.43
N LEU A 230 -11.56 -11.75 20.60
CA LEU A 230 -11.93 -11.09 21.85
C LEU A 230 -13.31 -10.45 21.76
N HIS A 231 -13.56 -9.70 20.69
CA HIS A 231 -14.80 -8.94 20.52
C HIS A 231 -15.24 -8.93 19.05
N THR A 232 -16.55 -8.87 18.85
CA THR A 232 -17.16 -8.46 17.58
C THR A 232 -17.93 -7.18 17.85
N ILE A 233 -17.58 -6.09 17.16
CA ILE A 233 -18.22 -4.78 17.33
C ILE A 233 -18.93 -4.40 16.03
N ALA A 234 -20.13 -3.83 16.14
CA ALA A 234 -20.87 -3.33 15.00
C ALA A 234 -20.57 -1.84 14.79
N LEU A 235 -20.30 -1.44 13.55
CA LEU A 235 -20.18 -0.03 13.21
C LEU A 235 -21.55 0.66 13.30
N PRO A 236 -21.67 1.80 14.00
CA PRO A 236 -22.91 2.58 14.02
C PRO A 236 -23.17 3.21 12.65
N ASP A 237 -24.44 3.41 12.30
CA ASP A 237 -24.78 4.16 11.09
C ASP A 237 -24.52 5.66 11.24
N GLY A 238 -24.30 6.32 10.11
CA GLY A 238 -24.29 7.77 10.01
C GLY A 238 -25.61 8.32 9.47
N PRO A 239 -25.62 9.59 9.03
CA PRO A 239 -26.79 10.24 8.44
C PRO A 239 -27.38 9.54 7.21
N GLY A 240 -26.56 8.82 6.44
CA GLY A 240 -26.96 8.03 5.27
C GLY A 240 -27.60 6.68 5.63
N GLY A 241 -27.51 6.25 6.90
CA GLY A 241 -28.15 5.05 7.41
C GLY A 241 -27.49 3.73 6.97
N ASN A 242 -26.33 3.78 6.31
CA ASN A 242 -25.68 2.61 5.74
C ASN A 242 -24.15 2.69 5.70
N GLU A 243 -23.54 3.75 6.25
CA GLU A 243 -22.10 4.00 6.21
C GLU A 243 -21.30 2.89 6.90
N GLY A 244 -21.91 2.18 7.86
CA GLY A 244 -21.24 1.11 8.59
C GLY A 244 -21.17 -0.20 7.83
N LEU A 245 -21.95 -0.37 6.75
CA LEU A 245 -22.02 -1.61 5.99
C LEU A 245 -20.84 -1.76 5.03
N LEU A 246 -20.52 -3.01 4.70
CA LEU A 246 -19.41 -3.40 3.81
C LEU A 246 -18.06 -2.89 4.35
N THR A 247 -17.71 -3.31 5.57
CA THR A 247 -16.42 -2.94 6.20
C THR A 247 -15.22 -3.36 5.34
N ALA A 248 -14.30 -2.44 5.09
CA ALA A 248 -13.25 -2.61 4.09
C ALA A 248 -11.86 -2.61 4.74
N GLU A 249 -11.17 -1.47 4.82
CA GLU A 249 -9.73 -1.44 5.13
C GLU A 249 -9.43 -0.73 6.44
N PRO A 250 -8.82 -1.44 7.41
CA PRO A 250 -8.17 -0.82 8.55
C PRO A 250 -6.82 -0.19 8.18
N ARG A 251 -6.54 1.01 8.70
CA ARG A 251 -5.25 1.72 8.57
C ARG A 251 -4.77 2.24 9.91
N LEU A 252 -3.58 1.81 10.30
CA LEU A 252 -2.91 2.25 11.52
C LEU A 252 -2.23 3.61 11.26
N MET A 253 -2.44 4.55 12.17
CA MET A 253 -1.75 5.84 12.14
C MET A 253 -0.31 5.73 12.65
N ALA A 254 0.49 6.76 12.38
CA ALA A 254 1.91 6.80 12.73
C ALA A 254 2.20 6.71 14.25
N ASP A 255 1.20 6.94 15.11
CA ASP A 255 1.32 6.77 16.56
C ASP A 255 1.35 5.30 17.02
N GLY A 256 1.13 4.36 16.10
CA GLY A 256 1.22 2.93 16.33
C GLY A 256 0.05 2.34 17.14
N LYS A 257 -1.00 3.13 17.43
CA LYS A 257 -2.13 2.69 18.26
C LYS A 257 -3.51 3.15 17.77
N THR A 258 -3.57 4.23 17.00
CA THR A 258 -4.84 4.76 16.49
C THR A 258 -5.18 4.12 15.16
N LEU A 259 -6.35 3.49 15.08
CA LEU A 259 -6.79 2.74 13.91
C LEU A 259 -8.03 3.40 13.29
N LEU A 260 -7.94 3.71 12.01
CA LEU A 260 -9.07 4.12 11.18
C LEU A 260 -9.57 2.93 10.36
N VAL A 261 -10.87 2.80 10.14
CA VAL A 261 -11.46 1.75 9.28
C VAL A 261 -12.39 2.39 8.27
N SER A 262 -12.15 2.10 6.98
CA SER A 262 -13.04 2.49 5.90
C SER A 262 -14.10 1.43 5.64
N THR A 263 -15.21 1.85 5.04
CA THR A 263 -16.22 0.97 4.48
C THR A 263 -16.39 1.24 2.98
N PHE A 264 -16.85 0.24 2.24
CA PHE A 264 -17.20 0.38 0.84
C PHE A 264 -18.43 1.28 0.63
N ASN A 265 -19.27 1.44 1.65
CA ASN A 265 -20.30 2.48 1.71
C ASN A 265 -19.77 3.86 2.15
N CYS A 266 -18.48 4.10 1.95
CA CYS A 266 -17.87 5.42 2.07
C CYS A 266 -17.91 6.03 3.48
N GLY A 267 -18.03 5.21 4.53
CA GLY A 267 -17.82 5.63 5.91
C GLY A 267 -16.34 5.53 6.31
N LEU A 268 -15.89 6.44 7.17
CA LEU A 268 -14.59 6.40 7.84
C LEU A 268 -14.81 6.43 9.35
N TYR A 269 -14.31 5.40 10.02
CA TYR A 269 -14.52 5.18 11.45
C TYR A 269 -13.20 5.26 12.20
N LEU A 270 -13.22 5.91 13.37
CA LEU A 270 -12.16 5.85 14.37
C LEU A 270 -12.48 4.74 15.36
N VAL A 271 -11.56 3.78 15.52
CA VAL A 271 -11.68 2.72 16.52
C VAL A 271 -11.19 3.23 17.88
N GLU A 272 -12.00 3.04 18.92
CA GLU A 272 -11.79 3.55 20.26
C GLU A 272 -11.71 2.40 21.27
N GLY A 273 -10.97 2.61 22.38
CA GLY A 273 -10.92 1.63 23.48
C GLY A 273 -10.24 0.29 23.15
N LEU A 274 -9.46 0.20 22.07
CA LEU A 274 -8.93 -1.06 21.53
C LEU A 274 -8.07 -1.88 22.52
N ALA A 275 -7.46 -1.24 23.52
CA ALA A 275 -6.67 -1.89 24.56
C ALA A 275 -7.53 -2.55 25.66
N GLY A 276 -8.77 -2.10 25.85
CA GLY A 276 -9.66 -2.57 26.92
C GLY A 276 -10.69 -3.60 26.47
N ASP A 277 -11.64 -3.90 27.35
CA ASP A 277 -12.67 -4.94 27.15
C ASP A 277 -13.95 -4.44 26.45
N THR A 278 -14.01 -3.14 26.16
CA THR A 278 -15.17 -2.51 25.52
C THR A 278 -14.73 -1.66 24.31
N PRO A 279 -14.10 -2.28 23.29
CA PRO A 279 -13.77 -1.55 22.07
C PRO A 279 -15.04 -1.06 21.37
N SER A 280 -14.95 0.07 20.70
CA SER A 280 -16.04 0.65 19.91
C SER A 280 -15.48 1.33 18.67
N ALA A 281 -16.37 1.86 17.83
CA ALA A 281 -15.99 2.67 16.69
C ALA A 281 -16.97 3.82 16.51
N ARG A 282 -16.47 4.98 16.10
CA ARG A 282 -17.25 6.19 15.85
C ARG A 282 -17.03 6.66 14.42
N LEU A 283 -18.11 6.98 13.72
CA LEU A 283 -18.04 7.62 12.40
C LEU A 283 -17.40 9.00 12.56
N VAL A 284 -16.34 9.27 11.80
CA VAL A 284 -15.61 10.55 11.84
C VAL A 284 -15.64 11.31 10.52
N ALA A 285 -15.88 10.61 9.40
CA ALA A 285 -16.16 11.22 8.11
C ALA A 285 -17.01 10.26 7.26
N SER A 286 -17.73 10.80 6.27
CA SER A 286 -18.35 10.02 5.22
C SER A 286 -18.25 10.76 3.89
N PHE A 287 -18.33 10.02 2.79
CA PHE A 287 -18.32 10.58 1.44
C PHE A 287 -19.63 10.25 0.71
N PRO A 288 -20.01 11.06 -0.29
CA PRO A 288 -21.14 10.72 -1.15
C PRO A 288 -20.96 9.35 -1.80
N GLN A 289 -22.06 8.60 -1.88
CA GLN A 289 -22.11 7.30 -2.55
C GLN A 289 -22.65 7.49 -3.97
N LYS A 290 -22.16 6.66 -4.89
CA LYS A 290 -22.70 6.50 -6.24
C LYS A 290 -23.04 5.02 -6.40
N LYS A 291 -24.24 4.73 -6.90
CA LYS A 291 -24.75 3.37 -7.05
C LYS A 291 -23.72 2.47 -7.76
N GLU A 292 -23.54 1.24 -7.28
CA GLU A 292 -22.62 0.23 -7.84
C GLU A 292 -21.14 0.67 -7.87
N THR A 293 -20.77 1.61 -7.00
CA THR A 293 -19.37 2.03 -6.80
C THR A 293 -19.07 2.14 -5.32
N TYR A 294 -17.79 2.01 -4.96
CA TYR A 294 -17.38 1.85 -3.58
C TYR A 294 -16.13 2.67 -3.27
N CYS A 295 -16.12 3.40 -2.15
CA CYS A 295 -14.90 4.01 -1.64
C CYS A 295 -13.97 2.90 -1.14
N ALA A 296 -12.71 2.90 -1.56
CA ALA A 296 -11.90 1.71 -1.37
C ALA A 296 -10.41 1.98 -1.19
N ILE A 297 -9.76 1.00 -0.56
CA ILE A 297 -8.31 0.80 -0.50
C ILE A 297 -7.52 2.08 -0.16
N PRO A 298 -7.79 2.73 0.98
CA PRO A 298 -7.12 3.97 1.36
C PRO A 298 -5.65 3.74 1.70
N VAL A 299 -4.88 4.82 1.82
CA VAL A 299 -3.52 4.80 2.41
C VAL A 299 -3.38 5.92 3.43
N ILE A 300 -2.45 5.76 4.38
CA ILE A 300 -2.03 6.84 5.29
C ILE A 300 -0.60 7.26 4.95
N ALA A 301 -0.39 8.57 4.83
CA ALA A 301 0.90 9.18 4.59
C ALA A 301 1.14 10.29 5.63
N GLY A 302 1.96 9.99 6.64
CA GLY A 302 2.10 10.88 7.81
C GLY A 302 0.77 11.06 8.54
N HIS A 303 0.26 12.30 8.55
CA HIS A 303 -1.04 12.66 9.12
C HIS A 303 -2.10 12.91 8.03
N TYR A 304 -1.94 12.34 6.85
CA TYR A 304 -2.93 12.40 5.78
C TYR A 304 -3.53 11.03 5.50
N TYR A 305 -4.85 10.99 5.34
CA TYR A 305 -5.60 9.84 4.88
C TYR A 305 -6.06 10.08 3.45
N LEU A 306 -5.65 9.19 2.55
CA LEU A 306 -5.98 9.27 1.13
C LEU A 306 -6.96 8.16 0.79
N VAL A 307 -7.99 8.45 -0.01
CA VAL A 307 -9.02 7.48 -0.38
C VAL A 307 -9.63 7.77 -1.74
N THR A 308 -10.09 6.73 -2.42
CA THR A 308 -10.88 6.85 -3.65
C THR A 308 -12.34 7.17 -3.32
N VAL A 309 -12.91 8.15 -4.02
CA VAL A 309 -14.33 8.54 -3.88
C VAL A 309 -14.99 8.52 -5.27
N PRO A 310 -15.55 7.36 -5.69
CA PRO A 310 -16.13 7.22 -7.01
C PRO A 310 -17.31 8.13 -7.35
N ALA A 311 -18.06 8.59 -6.35
CA ALA A 311 -19.14 9.55 -6.58
C ALA A 311 -18.64 10.89 -7.13
N TRP A 312 -17.37 11.21 -6.92
CA TRP A 312 -16.69 12.37 -7.47
C TRP A 312 -15.67 12.01 -8.55
N SER A 313 -15.55 10.72 -8.90
CA SER A 313 -14.47 10.19 -9.74
C SER A 313 -13.10 10.72 -9.30
N ALA A 314 -12.82 10.67 -7.99
CA ALA A 314 -11.68 11.39 -7.41
C ALA A 314 -10.85 10.56 -6.43
N VAL A 315 -9.62 11.01 -6.20
CA VAL A 315 -8.82 10.69 -5.01
C VAL A 315 -8.83 11.90 -4.09
N VAL A 316 -9.19 11.68 -2.83
CA VAL A 316 -9.32 12.72 -1.80
C VAL A 316 -8.23 12.55 -0.76
N SER A 317 -7.70 13.66 -0.27
CA SER A 317 -6.73 13.76 0.83
C SER A 317 -7.36 14.47 2.01
N LEU A 318 -7.43 13.79 3.15
CA LEU A 318 -7.87 14.34 4.44
C LEU A 318 -6.66 14.55 5.36
N ASP A 319 -6.58 15.70 6.01
CA ASP A 319 -5.77 15.90 7.22
C ASP A 319 -6.44 15.18 8.40
N ILE A 320 -5.72 14.24 8.99
CA ILE A 320 -6.11 13.41 10.14
C ILE A 320 -5.24 13.70 11.38
N SER A 321 -4.60 14.88 11.46
CA SER A 321 -3.90 15.31 12.69
C SER A 321 -4.81 15.28 13.91
N ASN A 322 -6.11 15.55 13.70
CA ASN A 322 -7.19 15.20 14.61
C ASN A 322 -8.06 14.10 13.98
N PRO A 323 -7.83 12.81 14.29
CA PRO A 323 -8.58 11.71 13.66
C PRO A 323 -10.06 11.68 14.07
N ALA A 324 -10.45 12.40 15.13
CA ALA A 324 -11.85 12.55 15.53
C ALA A 324 -12.62 13.57 14.68
N ALA A 325 -11.92 14.42 13.91
CA ALA A 325 -12.50 15.39 13.00
C ALA A 325 -11.61 15.59 11.74
N PRO A 326 -11.52 14.57 10.86
CA PRO A 326 -10.77 14.67 9.61
C PRO A 326 -11.25 15.84 8.74
N ARG A 327 -10.32 16.52 8.06
CA ARG A 327 -10.65 17.65 7.18
C ARG A 327 -10.05 17.44 5.81
N GLU A 328 -10.86 17.59 4.76
CA GLU A 328 -10.34 17.59 3.41
C GLU A 328 -9.38 18.76 3.18
N VAL A 329 -8.22 18.46 2.60
CA VAL A 329 -7.20 19.46 2.23
C VAL A 329 -6.93 19.49 0.73
N SER A 330 -7.20 18.41 0.01
CA SER A 330 -7.01 18.34 -1.43
C SER A 330 -7.83 17.21 -2.06
N ARG A 331 -8.08 17.35 -3.36
CA ARG A 331 -8.63 16.29 -4.21
C ARG A 331 -8.12 16.43 -5.64
N VAL A 332 -8.01 15.31 -6.35
CA VAL A 332 -7.83 15.29 -7.80
C VAL A 332 -8.95 14.47 -8.44
N SER A 333 -9.56 15.01 -9.48
CA SER A 333 -10.65 14.37 -10.20
C SER A 333 -10.18 13.72 -11.50
N LEU A 334 -10.92 12.71 -11.93
CA LEU A 334 -10.78 11.98 -13.19
C LEU A 334 -11.95 12.33 -14.11
N GLY A 335 -12.07 11.62 -15.23
CA GLY A 335 -13.23 11.72 -16.12
C GLY A 335 -14.52 11.21 -15.45
N PRO A 336 -15.71 11.61 -15.94
CA PRO A 336 -16.99 11.30 -15.30
C PRO A 336 -17.35 9.80 -15.26
N ASP A 337 -16.77 9.01 -16.17
CA ASP A 337 -16.96 7.55 -16.26
C ASP A 337 -15.88 6.76 -15.50
N ASP A 338 -14.89 7.45 -14.94
CA ASP A 338 -13.81 6.83 -14.19
C ASP A 338 -14.28 6.45 -12.78
N VAL A 339 -13.98 5.23 -12.38
CA VAL A 339 -14.27 4.71 -11.04
C VAL A 339 -12.94 4.32 -10.40
N PRO A 340 -12.26 5.22 -9.68
CA PRO A 340 -11.03 4.87 -8.97
C PRO A 340 -11.34 3.86 -7.85
N HIS A 341 -10.44 2.90 -7.62
CA HIS A 341 -10.67 1.84 -6.64
C HIS A 341 -9.45 1.60 -5.75
N TRP A 342 -8.36 1.05 -6.30
CA TRP A 342 -7.14 0.78 -5.55
C TRP A 342 -6.19 1.97 -5.57
N ILE A 343 -5.64 2.33 -4.41
CA ILE A 343 -4.47 3.20 -4.33
C ILE A 343 -3.36 2.58 -3.48
N ALA A 344 -2.12 2.86 -3.88
CA ALA A 344 -0.94 2.59 -3.08
C ALA A 344 0.02 3.78 -3.16
N ILE A 345 0.83 3.95 -2.12
CA ILE A 345 1.77 5.06 -2.04
C ILE A 345 3.21 4.57 -2.21
N SER A 346 4.02 5.37 -2.90
CA SER A 346 5.45 5.12 -3.04
C SER A 346 6.17 5.24 -1.69
N PRO A 347 7.31 4.56 -1.49
CA PRO A 347 8.03 4.55 -0.21
C PRO A 347 8.52 5.93 0.25
N ASP A 348 8.78 6.86 -0.68
CA ASP A 348 9.13 8.25 -0.37
C ASP A 348 7.90 9.11 -0.05
N GLN A 349 6.70 8.52 -0.14
CA GLN A 349 5.40 9.14 0.05
C GLN A 349 5.12 10.30 -0.91
N ARG A 350 5.66 10.29 -2.13
CA ARG A 350 5.49 11.43 -3.07
C ARG A 350 4.63 11.13 -4.29
N ARG A 351 4.29 9.86 -4.49
CA ARG A 351 3.47 9.37 -5.60
C ARG A 351 2.44 8.39 -5.10
N VAL A 352 1.23 8.49 -5.64
CA VAL A 352 0.09 7.61 -5.38
C VAL A 352 -0.31 7.00 -6.72
N VAL A 353 -0.22 5.67 -6.83
CA VAL A 353 -0.75 4.95 -7.99
C VAL A 353 -2.25 4.75 -7.80
N VAL A 354 -3.02 4.84 -8.89
CA VAL A 354 -4.47 4.63 -8.91
C VAL A 354 -4.83 3.66 -10.03
N THR A 355 -5.56 2.60 -9.70
CA THR A 355 -6.24 1.72 -10.66
C THR A 355 -7.74 1.74 -10.36
N GLY A 356 -8.55 1.19 -11.25
CA GLY A 356 -9.99 1.29 -11.09
C GLY A 356 -10.80 0.51 -12.11
N TYR A 357 -12.08 0.83 -12.14
CA TYR A 357 -13.09 0.20 -12.99
C TYR A 357 -13.65 1.18 -14.01
N LYS A 358 -14.54 0.67 -14.87
CA LYS A 358 -15.24 1.45 -15.91
C LYS A 358 -14.24 2.21 -16.78
N GLY A 359 -14.26 3.54 -16.84
CA GLY A 359 -13.29 4.33 -17.62
C GLY A 359 -11.82 4.05 -17.27
N MET A 360 -11.54 3.57 -16.05
CA MET A 360 -10.20 3.21 -15.58
C MET A 360 -9.84 1.74 -15.78
N GLN A 361 -10.74 0.88 -16.26
CA GLN A 361 -10.56 -0.58 -16.27
C GLN A 361 -9.25 -1.04 -16.94
N HIS A 362 -8.75 -0.27 -17.91
CA HIS A 362 -7.50 -0.54 -18.61
C HIS A 362 -6.50 0.61 -18.49
N ARG A 363 -6.57 1.41 -17.42
CA ARG A 363 -5.73 2.60 -17.23
C ARG A 363 -5.18 2.67 -15.81
N VAL A 364 -3.87 2.90 -15.72
CA VAL A 364 -3.17 3.21 -14.47
C VAL A 364 -2.82 4.68 -14.46
N MET A 365 -3.04 5.35 -13.33
CA MET A 365 -2.68 6.76 -13.13
C MET A 365 -1.69 6.90 -11.97
N ILE A 366 -0.87 7.94 -11.99
CA ILE A 366 -0.06 8.36 -10.84
C ILE A 366 -0.39 9.81 -10.50
N ALA A 367 -0.73 10.07 -9.24
CA ALA A 367 -0.76 11.42 -8.68
C ALA A 367 0.54 11.69 -7.91
N ARG A 368 1.03 12.93 -8.00
CA ARG A 368 2.01 13.49 -7.06
C ARG A 368 1.31 13.87 -5.77
N PHE A 369 1.98 13.61 -4.66
CA PHE A 369 1.52 13.97 -3.32
C PHE A 369 2.56 14.83 -2.62
N ASP A 370 2.13 15.95 -2.05
CA ASP A 370 2.94 16.80 -1.20
C ASP A 370 2.69 16.46 0.26
N THR A 371 3.66 15.81 0.90
CA THR A 371 3.58 15.36 2.30
C THR A 371 3.56 16.49 3.32
N ALA A 372 3.87 17.73 2.91
CA ALA A 372 3.84 18.88 3.81
C ALA A 372 2.47 19.57 3.84
N THR A 373 1.72 19.49 2.74
CA THR A 373 0.46 20.23 2.56
C THR A 373 -0.75 19.32 2.33
N GLY A 374 -0.53 18.05 2.03
CA GLY A 374 -1.56 17.09 1.64
C GLY A 374 -2.07 17.27 0.22
N GLN A 375 -1.44 18.12 -0.60
CA GLN A 375 -1.90 18.42 -1.96
C GLN A 375 -1.65 17.26 -2.93
N LEU A 376 -2.66 17.02 -3.79
CA LEU A 376 -2.61 16.04 -4.87
C LEU A 376 -2.59 16.75 -6.23
N ALA A 377 -1.82 16.22 -7.18
CA ALA A 377 -1.84 16.65 -8.58
C ALA A 377 -1.54 15.46 -9.49
N TRP A 378 -2.22 15.30 -10.63
CA TRP A 378 -1.87 14.24 -11.57
C TRP A 378 -0.45 14.43 -12.12
N ASP A 379 0.35 13.36 -12.16
CA ASP A 379 1.68 13.40 -12.77
C ASP A 379 1.56 13.37 -14.29
N ALA A 380 1.53 14.56 -14.91
CA ALA A 380 1.42 14.69 -16.35
C ALA A 380 2.56 14.02 -17.14
N ARG A 381 3.68 13.68 -16.49
CA ARG A 381 4.80 12.97 -17.12
C ARG A 381 4.61 11.46 -17.14
N PHE A 382 3.76 10.92 -16.27
CA PHE A 382 3.48 9.49 -16.27
C PHE A 382 2.51 9.21 -17.41
N ARG A 383 3.06 8.86 -18.58
CA ARG A 383 2.31 8.59 -19.80
C ARG A 383 3.12 7.68 -20.72
N GLU A 384 2.45 7.05 -21.66
CA GLU A 384 3.13 6.26 -22.69
C GLU A 384 3.88 7.14 -23.70
N ASP A 385 4.88 6.56 -24.35
CA ASP A 385 5.63 7.25 -25.40
C ASP A 385 4.67 7.72 -26.51
N GLY A 386 4.70 9.01 -26.82
CA GLY A 386 3.84 9.62 -27.83
C GLY A 386 2.42 9.97 -27.36
N ALA A 387 2.01 9.60 -26.14
CA ALA A 387 0.72 9.99 -25.60
C ALA A 387 0.71 11.47 -25.17
N THR A 388 -0.44 12.13 -25.37
CA THR A 388 -0.70 13.50 -24.90
C THR A 388 -1.36 13.52 -23.52
N GLU A 389 -2.10 12.46 -23.18
CA GLU A 389 -2.80 12.32 -21.91
C GLU A 389 -1.98 11.54 -20.88
N PRO A 390 -2.10 11.86 -19.57
CA PRO A 390 -1.48 11.08 -18.51
C PRO A 390 -2.10 9.67 -18.37
N GLY A 391 -1.28 8.75 -17.88
CA GLY A 391 -1.63 7.37 -17.56
C GLY A 391 -0.95 6.35 -18.46
N PHE A 392 -0.88 5.11 -17.96
CA PHE A 392 -0.44 3.96 -18.72
C PHE A 392 -1.65 3.12 -19.16
N ARG A 393 -1.78 2.85 -20.45
CA ARG A 393 -2.83 1.96 -20.97
C ARG A 393 -2.42 0.50 -20.87
N MET A 394 -3.36 -0.32 -20.42
CA MET A 394 -3.22 -1.77 -20.30
C MET A 394 -3.92 -2.51 -21.44
N ASP A 395 -4.23 -1.85 -22.55
CA ASP A 395 -4.86 -2.43 -23.74
C ASP A 395 -4.02 -2.21 -25.00
N ASP A 396 -4.46 -2.83 -26.10
CA ASP A 396 -3.97 -2.64 -27.46
C ASP A 396 -2.44 -2.81 -27.61
N LYS A 397 -1.88 -3.80 -26.91
CA LYS A 397 -0.45 -4.13 -26.95
C LYS A 397 -0.18 -5.63 -26.90
N THR A 398 1.01 -6.01 -27.36
CA THR A 398 1.56 -7.35 -27.13
C THR A 398 2.43 -7.30 -25.88
N TRP A 399 2.14 -8.19 -24.93
CA TRP A 399 2.88 -8.27 -23.69
C TRP A 399 4.23 -8.96 -23.89
N PRO A 400 5.28 -8.60 -23.13
CA PRO A 400 6.57 -9.28 -23.15
C PRO A 400 6.53 -10.80 -22.95
N HIS A 401 5.48 -11.32 -22.32
CA HIS A 401 5.25 -12.76 -22.16
C HIS A 401 4.57 -13.45 -23.37
N GLY A 402 4.24 -12.69 -24.42
CA GLY A 402 3.67 -13.18 -25.68
C GLY A 402 2.14 -13.08 -25.79
N GLY A 403 1.42 -12.75 -24.72
CA GLY A 403 -0.04 -12.53 -24.77
C GLY A 403 -0.43 -11.18 -25.38
N ASN A 404 -1.71 -11.00 -25.68
CA ASN A 404 -2.24 -9.75 -26.27
C ASN A 404 -3.61 -9.32 -25.73
N ALA A 405 -4.17 -10.05 -24.76
CA ALA A 405 -5.41 -9.65 -24.13
C ALA A 405 -5.27 -8.32 -23.39
N LYS A 406 -6.33 -7.52 -23.34
CA LYS A 406 -6.36 -6.32 -22.49
C LYS A 406 -6.14 -6.72 -21.03
N GLY A 407 -5.27 -6.00 -20.33
CA GLY A 407 -5.01 -6.17 -18.91
C GLY A 407 -5.97 -5.32 -18.06
N ILE A 408 -6.43 -5.87 -16.95
CA ILE A 408 -7.25 -5.19 -15.94
C ILE A 408 -6.43 -5.14 -14.64
N PRO A 409 -5.69 -4.05 -14.38
CA PRO A 409 -4.88 -3.93 -13.18
C PRO A 409 -5.78 -3.71 -11.96
N HIS A 410 -5.53 -4.46 -10.88
CA HIS A 410 -6.22 -4.28 -9.60
C HIS A 410 -5.23 -3.81 -8.53
N GLY A 411 -4.61 -4.73 -7.79
CA GLY A 411 -3.56 -4.42 -6.83
C GLY A 411 -2.32 -3.82 -7.51
N ALA A 412 -1.76 -2.79 -6.89
CA ALA A 412 -0.58 -2.09 -7.37
C ALA A 412 0.36 -1.74 -6.22
N VAL A 413 1.68 -1.95 -6.42
CA VAL A 413 2.69 -1.75 -5.36
C VAL A 413 3.96 -1.16 -5.96
N PHE A 414 4.48 -0.10 -5.34
CA PHE A 414 5.79 0.44 -5.68
C PHE A 414 6.91 -0.43 -5.11
N SER A 415 7.98 -0.64 -5.87
CA SER A 415 9.20 -1.27 -5.37
C SER A 415 9.78 -0.47 -4.20
N ARG A 416 10.41 -1.16 -3.24
CA ARG A 416 11.26 -0.47 -2.26
C ARG A 416 12.50 0.14 -2.94
N PRO A 417 13.06 1.23 -2.39
CA PRO A 417 14.39 1.67 -2.77
C PRO A 417 15.38 0.52 -2.57
N ALA A 418 16.35 0.39 -3.47
CA ALA A 418 17.44 -0.55 -3.26
C ALA A 418 18.12 -0.21 -1.93
N THR A 419 18.11 -1.15 -0.98
CA THR A 419 19.02 -1.08 0.14
C THR A 419 20.43 -1.14 -0.44
N ARG A 420 21.24 -0.11 -0.21
CA ARG A 420 22.68 -0.24 -0.47
C ARG A 420 23.15 -1.41 0.41
N GLN A 421 23.68 -2.47 -0.21
CA GLN A 421 24.42 -3.45 0.57
C GLN A 421 25.56 -2.70 1.28
N PRO A 422 25.78 -2.95 2.58
CA PRO A 422 26.83 -2.28 3.34
C PRO A 422 28.22 -2.51 2.75
#